data_AF-A0A328BC04-F1
#
_entry.id   AF-A0A328BC04-F1
#
_cell.length_a   1.000
_cell.length_b   1.000
_cell.length_c   1.000
_cell.angle_alpha   90.00
_cell.angle_beta   90.00
_cell.angle_gamma   90.00
#
_symmetry.space_group_name_H-M   'P 1'
#
loop_
_entity.id
_entity.type
_entity.pdbx_description
1 polymer ?
#
loop_
_entity_poly.entity_id
_entity_poly.type
_entity_poly.pdbx_seq_one_letter_code
_entity_poly.pdbx_strand_id
1 'polypeptide(L)'
;MSTSAPQPDLPKDPAHYRPRAALGGWAMTAFAILCVLAGVGVALFVPRFVGEIRRPVDEAPAATAPIPSAPPPATQAAPQTAAAAAAEDEVARLKARIAVLESQGARTSEAAAAALALAELVDATRSSRPFPRELAALRATAPELPELEALTRLAETGAPSRTALAASFPDYAALAVRKARKPPEGADVGQRLAYAMSKAVTIRRVDETAGAGPDALIARAERALEEGEVIDALKALEGLPPKAQEALAPWRLGAERRAQIDREVSALRARAIRDLQAGGPSA
;
A
#
# COMPACT_ATOMS: atom_id res chain seq x y z
N MET A 1 -58.31 34.41 12.27
CA MET A 1 -57.98 33.33 13.23
C MET A 1 -56.63 32.78 12.87
N SER A 2 -55.60 33.23 13.59
CA SER A 2 -54.19 32.91 13.37
C SER A 2 -53.90 31.49 13.85
N THR A 3 -53.24 30.66 13.04
CA THR A 3 -52.65 29.40 13.50
C THR A 3 -51.16 29.44 13.20
N SER A 4 -50.38 29.47 14.29
CA SER A 4 -48.92 29.56 14.32
C SER A 4 -48.28 28.22 13.93
N ALA A 5 -47.21 28.26 13.15
CA ALA A 5 -46.37 27.10 12.84
C ALA A 5 -45.53 26.69 14.08
N PRO A 6 -45.19 25.40 14.24
CA PRO A 6 -44.29 24.95 15.30
C PRO A 6 -42.83 25.33 14.95
N GLN A 7 -42.23 26.11 15.84
CA GLN A 7 -40.84 26.56 15.78
C GLN A 7 -39.95 25.44 16.35
N PRO A 8 -38.92 24.95 15.64
CA PRO A 8 -38.07 23.87 16.14
C PRO A 8 -37.18 24.37 17.27
N ASP A 9 -37.27 23.67 18.40
CA ASP A 9 -36.52 23.94 19.63
C ASP A 9 -35.02 23.74 19.38
N LEU A 10 -34.25 24.84 19.47
CA LEU A 10 -32.78 24.81 19.46
C LEU A 10 -32.28 24.25 20.80
N PRO A 11 -31.48 23.17 20.85
CA PRO A 11 -30.82 22.76 22.08
C PRO A 11 -29.73 23.79 22.45
N LYS A 12 -30.00 24.59 23.48
CA LYS A 12 -29.02 25.40 24.21
C LYS A 12 -28.22 24.48 25.13
N ASP A 13 -27.03 24.06 24.71
CA ASP A 13 -25.99 23.66 25.66
C ASP A 13 -24.57 23.96 25.14
N PRO A 14 -23.95 25.09 25.54
CA PRO A 14 -22.58 25.42 25.16
C PRO A 14 -21.52 24.59 25.91
N ALA A 15 -21.91 23.67 26.81
CA ALA A 15 -20.97 22.90 27.62
C ALA A 15 -20.25 21.76 26.86
N HIS A 16 -20.72 21.38 25.67
CA HIS A 16 -20.09 20.32 24.86
C HIS A 16 -18.89 20.78 24.02
N TYR A 17 -18.57 22.07 23.98
CA TYR A 17 -17.46 22.63 23.19
C TYR A 17 -16.19 22.89 24.01
N ARG A 18 -15.93 22.11 25.07
CA ARG A 18 -14.63 22.15 25.75
C ARG A 18 -13.64 21.20 25.04
N PRO A 19 -12.54 21.71 24.46
CA PRO A 19 -11.49 20.83 23.98
C PRO A 19 -10.92 20.08 25.19
N ARG A 20 -10.94 18.74 25.15
CA ARG A 20 -10.28 17.91 26.16
C ARG A 20 -8.79 18.25 26.14
N ALA A 21 -8.26 18.69 27.28
CA ALA A 21 -6.84 18.93 27.45
C ALA A 21 -6.05 17.65 27.09
N ALA A 22 -5.06 17.82 26.22
CA ALA A 22 -4.26 16.76 25.63
C ALA A 22 -3.40 16.05 26.69
N LEU A 23 -3.98 15.05 27.34
CA LEU A 23 -3.29 14.12 28.23
C LEU A 23 -2.62 12.95 27.46
N GLY A 24 -2.44 13.06 26.14
CA GLY A 24 -1.83 12.04 25.28
C GLY A 24 -0.33 12.22 25.05
N GLY A 25 0.19 13.45 25.20
CA GLY A 25 1.61 13.75 24.95
C GLY A 25 2.55 13.11 25.97
N TRP A 26 2.19 13.13 27.26
CA TRP A 26 2.98 12.54 28.34
C TRP A 26 3.00 11.00 28.30
N ALA A 27 1.95 10.37 27.78
CA ALA A 27 1.91 8.92 27.60
C ALA A 27 2.88 8.47 26.48
N MET A 28 2.99 9.25 25.41
CA MET A 28 3.90 8.95 24.30
C MET A 28 5.37 9.17 24.68
N THR A 29 5.67 10.19 25.50
CA THR A 29 7.03 10.40 26.02
C THR A 29 7.44 9.33 27.03
N ALA A 30 6.54 8.94 27.94
CA ALA A 30 6.81 7.83 28.86
C ALA A 30 7.04 6.49 28.14
N PHE A 31 6.26 6.21 27.09
CA PHE A 31 6.43 5.02 26.26
C PHE A 31 7.74 5.03 25.45
N ALA A 32 8.12 6.19 24.89
CA ALA A 32 9.40 6.33 24.19
C ALA A 32 10.59 6.11 25.13
N ILE A 33 10.54 6.64 26.36
CA ILE A 33 11.59 6.42 27.37
C ILE A 33 11.65 4.94 27.78
N LEU A 34 10.50 4.28 27.95
CA LEU A 34 10.42 2.84 28.26
C LEU A 34 11.03 1.99 27.13
N CYS A 35 10.75 2.31 25.86
CA CYS A 35 11.35 1.63 24.71
C CYS A 35 12.87 1.78 24.65
N VAL A 36 13.39 2.98 24.96
CA VAL A 36 14.85 3.21 24.99
C VAL A 36 15.50 2.47 26.16
N LEU A 37 14.87 2.45 27.35
CA LEU A 37 15.38 1.70 28.50
C LEU A 37 15.35 0.18 28.26
N ALA A 38 14.31 -0.33 27.60
CA ALA A 38 14.24 -1.74 27.19
C ALA A 38 15.34 -2.10 26.17
N GLY A 39 15.64 -1.23 25.21
CA GLY A 39 16.74 -1.40 24.26
C GLY A 39 18.12 -1.40 24.91
N VAL A 40 18.36 -0.54 25.90
CA VAL A 40 19.62 -0.51 26.68
C VAL A 40 19.77 -1.77 27.54
N GLY A 41 18.67 -2.32 28.07
CA GLY A 41 18.65 -3.60 28.78
C GLY A 41 19.11 -4.78 27.92
N VAL A 42 18.69 -4.83 26.64
CA VAL A 42 19.12 -5.88 25.70
C VAL A 42 20.60 -5.72 25.34
N ALA A 43 21.09 -4.50 25.13
CA ALA A 43 22.50 -4.24 24.81
C ALA A 43 23.46 -4.60 25.95
N LEU A 44 23.04 -4.48 27.22
CA LEU A 44 23.83 -4.86 28.38
C LEU A 44 23.72 -6.35 28.76
N PHE A 45 22.69 -7.06 28.27
CA PHE A 45 22.44 -8.46 28.61
C PHE A 45 23.06 -9.46 27.61
N VAL A 46 23.29 -9.04 26.36
CA VAL A 46 23.94 -9.86 25.31
C VAL A 46 25.39 -10.28 25.63
N PRO A 47 26.27 -9.50 26.29
CA PRO A 47 27.62 -9.96 26.61
C PRO A 47 27.65 -11.04 27.70
N ARG A 48 26.57 -11.18 28.49
CA ARG A 48 26.53 -12.10 29.64
C ARG A 48 26.04 -13.50 29.27
N PHE A 49 25.22 -13.63 28.23
CA PHE A 49 24.69 -14.92 27.74
C PHE A 49 25.64 -15.64 26.75
N VAL A 50 26.53 -14.89 26.10
CA VAL A 50 27.51 -15.43 25.13
C VAL A 50 28.71 -16.10 25.80
N GLY A 51 28.90 -15.91 27.12
CA GLY A 51 29.92 -16.60 27.89
C GLY A 51 29.65 -18.10 28.12
N GLU A 52 28.39 -18.54 28.07
CA GLU A 52 27.99 -19.91 28.43
C GLU A 52 28.26 -20.94 27.31
N ILE A 53 28.43 -20.50 26.05
CA ILE A 53 28.58 -21.40 24.89
C ILE A 53 30.05 -21.68 24.56
N ARG A 54 31.00 -20.95 25.15
CA ARG A 54 32.43 -21.18 24.96
C ARG A 54 33.04 -21.83 26.19
N ARG A 55 32.93 -23.16 26.28
CA ARG A 55 33.82 -23.91 27.17
C ARG A 55 35.26 -23.65 26.74
N PRO A 56 36.15 -23.17 27.64
CA PRO A 56 37.57 -23.37 27.44
C PRO A 56 37.82 -24.88 27.39
N VAL A 57 38.53 -25.34 26.36
CA VAL A 57 39.18 -26.65 26.41
C VAL A 57 40.25 -26.51 27.48
N ASP A 58 39.88 -26.81 28.72
CA ASP A 58 40.85 -27.09 29.77
C ASP A 58 41.51 -28.42 29.43
N GLU A 59 42.80 -28.30 29.17
CA GLU A 59 43.75 -29.38 29.06
C GLU A 59 43.78 -30.15 30.38
N ALA A 60 43.07 -31.28 30.43
CA ALA A 60 43.13 -32.20 31.56
C ALA A 60 44.52 -32.88 31.58
N PRO A 61 45.20 -32.95 32.74
CA PRO A 61 46.55 -33.46 32.82
C PRO A 61 46.58 -34.95 32.48
N ALA A 62 47.63 -35.32 31.75
CA ALA A 62 48.01 -36.68 31.47
C ALA A 62 48.06 -37.52 32.77
N ALA A 63 47.03 -38.32 32.99
CA ALA A 63 47.11 -39.46 33.90
C ALA A 63 47.81 -40.60 33.14
N THR A 64 49.12 -40.70 33.33
CA THR A 64 49.92 -41.85 32.92
C THR A 64 49.50 -43.07 33.75
N ALA A 65 48.62 -43.91 33.22
CA ALA A 65 48.45 -45.28 33.68
C ALA A 65 49.14 -46.22 32.67
N PRO A 66 50.00 -47.16 33.12
CA PRO A 66 50.76 -48.01 32.23
C PRO A 66 49.85 -48.95 31.45
N ILE A 67 50.01 -48.94 30.13
CA ILE A 67 49.41 -49.90 29.21
C ILE A 67 50.01 -51.28 29.52
N PRO A 68 49.23 -52.31 29.92
CA PRO A 68 49.74 -53.68 29.88
C PRO A 68 49.88 -54.09 28.41
N SER A 69 51.12 -54.29 27.99
CA SER A 69 51.47 -54.91 26.71
C SER A 69 50.92 -56.34 26.67
N ALA A 70 49.95 -56.58 25.79
CA ALA A 70 49.55 -57.93 25.39
C ALA A 70 49.72 -58.07 23.86
N PRO A 71 50.21 -59.23 23.39
CA PRO A 71 50.84 -59.43 22.08
C PRO A 71 49.80 -59.47 20.94
N PRO A 72 50.20 -59.36 19.66
CA PRO A 72 49.24 -59.29 18.56
C PRO A 72 48.61 -60.65 18.28
N PRO A 73 47.28 -60.74 18.14
CA PRO A 73 46.67 -61.70 17.24
C PRO A 73 46.15 -60.97 15.99
N ALA A 74 46.44 -61.58 14.85
CA ALA A 74 45.94 -61.30 13.52
C ALA A 74 44.55 -60.62 13.42
N THR A 75 44.45 -59.70 12.47
CA THR A 75 43.28 -59.34 11.66
C THR A 75 41.91 -59.83 12.15
N GLN A 76 41.11 -58.90 12.68
CA GLN A 76 39.66 -58.92 12.51
C GLN A 76 39.22 -57.58 11.89
N ALA A 77 39.13 -57.58 10.56
CA ALA A 77 38.51 -56.51 9.78
C ALA A 77 36.98 -56.67 9.84
N ALA A 78 36.33 -56.05 10.85
CA ALA A 78 34.91 -55.61 10.93
C ALA A 78 34.55 -55.46 12.43
N PRO A 79 34.15 -54.25 12.93
CA PRO A 79 32.93 -53.54 12.53
C PRO A 79 33.16 -52.04 12.22
N GLN A 80 34.36 -51.69 11.75
CA GLN A 80 34.70 -50.31 11.41
C GLN A 80 33.88 -49.76 10.21
N THR A 81 33.43 -50.64 9.31
CA THR A 81 32.57 -50.30 8.17
C THR A 81 31.16 -49.90 8.58
N ALA A 82 30.58 -50.49 9.64
CA ALA A 82 29.24 -50.13 10.10
C ALA A 82 29.22 -48.78 10.82
N ALA A 83 30.27 -48.48 11.60
CA ALA A 83 30.45 -47.17 12.23
C ALA A 83 30.77 -46.07 11.20
N ALA A 84 31.57 -46.39 10.18
CA ALA A 84 31.83 -45.47 9.06
C ALA A 84 30.56 -45.19 8.23
N ALA A 85 29.77 -46.21 7.91
CA ALA A 85 28.49 -46.06 7.20
C ALA A 85 27.48 -45.21 8.01
N ALA A 86 27.37 -45.44 9.32
CA ALA A 86 26.50 -44.63 10.18
C ALA A 86 26.93 -43.15 10.25
N ALA A 87 28.24 -42.88 10.24
CA ALA A 87 28.77 -41.52 10.18
C ALA A 87 28.54 -40.85 8.82
N GLU A 88 28.65 -41.61 7.72
CA GLU A 88 28.32 -41.14 6.36
C GLU A 88 26.83 -40.76 6.23
N ASP A 89 25.94 -41.56 6.81
CA ASP A 89 24.49 -41.29 6.84
C ASP A 89 24.16 -40.03 7.68
N GLU A 90 24.88 -39.78 8.76
CA GLU A 90 24.72 -38.57 9.57
C GLU A 90 25.21 -37.32 8.82
N VAL A 91 26.36 -37.40 8.15
CA VAL A 91 26.89 -36.31 7.30
C VAL A 91 25.94 -36.03 6.13
N ALA A 92 25.37 -37.06 5.50
CA ALA A 92 24.39 -36.90 4.43
C ALA A 92 23.12 -36.18 4.93
N ARG A 93 22.61 -36.54 6.12
CA ARG A 93 21.47 -35.87 6.75
C ARG A 93 21.76 -34.41 7.09
N LEU A 94 22.95 -34.10 7.61
CA LEU A 94 23.35 -32.72 7.92
C LEU A 94 23.49 -31.88 6.65
N LYS A 95 24.09 -32.41 5.58
CA LYS A 95 24.16 -31.75 4.27
C LYS A 95 22.77 -31.46 3.70
N ALA A 96 21.84 -32.41 3.79
CA ALA A 96 20.46 -32.20 3.37
C ALA A 96 19.77 -31.10 4.18
N ARG A 97 19.97 -31.07 5.52
CA ARG A 97 19.44 -30.00 6.38
C ARG A 97 20.04 -28.63 6.06
N ILE A 98 21.36 -28.57 5.81
CA ILE A 98 22.03 -27.33 5.40
C ILE A 98 21.49 -26.85 4.05
N ALA A 99 21.36 -27.73 3.05
CA ALA A 99 20.78 -27.36 1.75
C ALA A 99 19.33 -26.84 1.89
N VAL A 100 18.54 -27.45 2.78
CA VAL A 100 17.19 -26.96 3.11
C VAL A 100 17.25 -25.58 3.79
N LEU A 101 18.17 -25.35 4.72
CA LEU A 101 18.32 -24.06 5.40
C LEU A 101 18.87 -22.97 4.48
N GLU A 102 19.84 -23.28 3.63
CA GLU A 102 20.40 -22.38 2.63
C GLU A 102 19.34 -22.00 1.61
N SER A 103 18.53 -22.96 1.13
CA SER A 103 17.40 -22.67 0.25
C SER A 103 16.27 -21.89 0.92
N GLN A 104 16.04 -22.07 2.23
CA GLN A 104 15.13 -21.22 2.99
C GLN A 104 15.70 -19.80 3.15
N GLY A 105 16.98 -19.66 3.48
CA GLY A 105 17.69 -18.39 3.58
C GLY A 105 17.66 -17.61 2.27
N ALA A 106 17.97 -18.25 1.14
CA ALA A 106 17.90 -17.65 -0.18
C ALA A 106 16.49 -17.14 -0.51
N ARG A 107 15.46 -17.96 -0.29
CA ARG A 107 14.05 -17.56 -0.50
C ARG A 107 13.61 -16.39 0.36
N THR A 108 14.02 -16.34 1.62
CA THR A 108 13.69 -15.21 2.52
C THR A 108 14.38 -13.92 2.08
N SER A 109 15.63 -13.99 1.61
CA SER A 109 16.35 -12.84 1.07
C SER A 109 15.71 -12.32 -0.22
N GLU A 110 15.33 -13.21 -1.14
CA GLU A 110 14.63 -12.84 -2.38
C GLU A 110 13.28 -12.19 -2.10
N ALA A 111 12.49 -12.75 -1.16
CA ALA A 111 11.22 -12.18 -0.75
C ALA A 111 11.39 -10.78 -0.11
N ALA A 112 12.43 -10.58 0.71
CA ALA A 112 12.75 -9.28 1.29
C ALA A 112 13.14 -8.25 0.20
N ALA A 113 13.95 -8.65 -0.78
CA ALA A 113 14.33 -7.79 -1.90
C ALA A 113 13.11 -7.40 -2.75
N ALA A 114 12.22 -8.36 -3.06
CA ALA A 114 10.98 -8.10 -3.77
C ALA A 114 10.04 -7.17 -3.00
N ALA A 115 9.94 -7.33 -1.67
CA ALA A 115 9.12 -6.47 -0.83
C ALA A 115 9.65 -5.02 -0.80
N LEU A 116 10.98 -4.85 -0.77
CA LEU A 116 11.61 -3.54 -0.84
C LEU A 116 11.38 -2.88 -2.20
N ALA A 117 11.61 -3.61 -3.30
CA ALA A 117 11.37 -3.11 -4.65
C ALA A 117 9.89 -2.71 -4.86
N LEU A 118 8.97 -3.50 -4.30
CA LEU A 118 7.54 -3.16 -4.28
C LEU A 118 7.26 -1.88 -3.48
N ALA A 119 7.88 -1.72 -2.31
CA ALA A 119 7.72 -0.51 -1.50
C ALA A 119 8.24 0.74 -2.23
N GLU A 120 9.38 0.65 -2.92
CA GLU A 120 9.92 1.73 -3.74
C GLU A 120 9.01 2.08 -4.92
N LEU A 121 8.48 1.08 -5.62
CA LEU A 121 7.49 1.28 -6.69
C LEU A 121 6.22 1.96 -6.16
N VAL A 122 5.72 1.50 -5.01
CA VAL A 122 4.58 2.08 -4.32
C VAL A 122 4.82 3.55 -3.99
N ASP A 123 6.01 3.90 -3.53
CA ASP A 123 6.34 5.28 -3.19
C ASP A 123 6.46 6.15 -4.45
N ALA A 124 7.18 5.66 -5.46
CA ALA A 124 7.35 6.36 -6.73
C ALA A 124 6.00 6.65 -7.41
N THR A 125 5.09 5.67 -7.43
CA THR A 125 3.77 5.83 -8.02
C THR A 125 2.92 6.90 -7.33
N ARG A 126 3.11 7.20 -6.04
CA ARG A 126 2.36 8.27 -5.34
C ARG A 126 2.66 9.67 -5.89
N SER A 127 3.84 9.87 -6.45
CA SER A 127 4.23 11.13 -7.05
C SER A 127 3.71 11.27 -8.49
N SER A 128 3.92 12.44 -9.11
CA SER A 128 3.51 12.69 -10.49
C SER A 128 4.53 12.26 -11.55
N ARG A 129 5.66 11.67 -11.14
CA ARG A 129 6.79 11.38 -12.03
C ARG A 129 6.67 10.00 -12.71
N PRO A 130 7.30 9.82 -13.89
CA PRO A 130 7.55 8.49 -14.45
C PRO A 130 8.37 7.60 -13.50
N PHE A 131 8.08 6.30 -13.48
CA PHE A 131 8.69 5.32 -12.56
C PHE A 131 9.28 4.06 -13.25
N PRO A 132 9.95 4.16 -14.42
CA PRO A 132 10.45 2.98 -15.12
C PRO A 132 11.57 2.25 -14.35
N ARG A 133 12.36 2.98 -13.56
CA ARG A 133 13.46 2.41 -12.77
C ARG A 133 12.94 1.48 -11.68
N GLU A 134 11.94 1.93 -10.94
CA GLU A 134 11.34 1.19 -9.84
C GLU A 134 10.58 -0.03 -10.36
N LEU A 135 9.92 0.10 -11.52
CA LEU A 135 9.29 -1.04 -12.19
C LEU A 135 10.33 -2.08 -12.65
N ALA A 136 11.48 -1.64 -13.17
CA ALA A 136 12.57 -2.54 -13.57
C ALA A 136 13.18 -3.27 -12.36
N ALA A 137 13.35 -2.58 -11.22
CA ALA A 137 13.83 -3.18 -9.98
C ALA A 137 12.89 -4.29 -9.49
N LEU A 138 11.57 -4.03 -9.50
CA LEU A 138 10.58 -5.05 -9.12
C LEU A 138 10.61 -6.24 -10.09
N ARG A 139 10.65 -5.99 -11.41
CA ARG A 139 10.71 -7.04 -12.42
C ARG A 139 11.95 -7.93 -12.28
N ALA A 140 13.09 -7.38 -11.85
CA ALA A 140 14.31 -8.15 -11.60
C ALA A 140 14.15 -9.15 -10.43
N THR A 141 13.32 -8.82 -9.44
CA THR A 141 13.06 -9.66 -8.27
C THR A 141 11.84 -10.59 -8.43
N ALA A 142 10.86 -10.20 -9.25
CA ALA A 142 9.59 -10.91 -9.40
C ALA A 142 9.05 -10.78 -10.83
N PRO A 143 9.64 -11.48 -11.82
CA PRO A 143 9.29 -11.32 -13.24
C PRO A 143 7.92 -11.91 -13.63
N GLU A 144 7.40 -12.88 -12.87
CA GLU A 144 6.18 -13.64 -13.19
C GLU A 144 4.87 -12.89 -12.87
N LEU A 145 4.94 -11.59 -12.58
CA LEU A 145 3.79 -10.80 -12.14
C LEU A 145 3.02 -10.22 -13.34
N PRO A 146 1.74 -10.61 -13.56
CA PRO A 146 0.95 -10.11 -14.69
C PRO A 146 0.70 -8.59 -14.63
N GLU A 147 0.71 -7.99 -13.44
CA GLU A 147 0.51 -6.56 -13.23
C GLU A 147 1.66 -5.70 -13.82
N LEU A 148 2.85 -6.30 -14.03
CA LEU A 148 4.01 -5.60 -14.60
C LEU A 148 3.78 -5.13 -16.03
N GLU A 149 3.06 -5.90 -16.83
CA GLU A 149 2.77 -5.56 -18.23
C GLU A 149 1.84 -4.34 -18.32
N ALA A 150 0.79 -4.31 -17.49
CA ALA A 150 -0.12 -3.19 -17.40
C ALA A 150 0.60 -1.91 -16.93
N LEU A 151 1.51 -2.04 -15.96
CA LEU A 151 2.29 -0.93 -15.42
C LEU A 151 3.36 -0.41 -16.37
N THR A 152 3.84 -1.20 -17.33
CA THR A 152 4.96 -0.81 -18.22
C THR A 152 4.65 0.46 -19.02
N ARG A 153 3.50 0.52 -19.68
CA ARG A 153 3.09 1.74 -20.42
C ARG A 153 2.82 2.93 -19.50
N LEU A 154 2.29 2.67 -18.30
CA LEU A 154 1.98 3.71 -17.32
C LEU A 154 3.24 4.29 -16.68
N ALA A 155 4.29 3.49 -16.54
CA ALA A 155 5.55 3.87 -15.92
C ALA A 155 6.32 4.92 -16.74
N GLU A 156 6.23 4.87 -18.08
CA GLU A 156 6.90 5.83 -18.96
C GLU A 156 6.27 7.21 -18.89
N THR A 157 4.94 7.28 -18.76
CA THR A 157 4.21 8.56 -18.77
C THR A 157 3.98 9.11 -17.36
N GLY A 158 3.86 8.23 -16.37
CA GLY A 158 3.36 8.56 -15.04
C GLY A 158 1.89 9.02 -15.06
N ALA A 159 1.42 9.51 -13.92
CA ALA A 159 0.12 10.15 -13.79
C ALA A 159 0.16 11.26 -12.73
N PRO A 160 -0.61 12.33 -12.86
CA PRO A 160 -0.71 13.36 -11.82
C PRO A 160 -1.06 12.73 -10.45
N SER A 161 -0.42 13.20 -9.37
CA SER A 161 -0.74 12.78 -8.01
C SER A 161 -2.18 13.14 -7.65
N ARG A 162 -2.74 12.48 -6.62
CA ARG A 162 -4.10 12.80 -6.12
C ARG A 162 -4.23 14.27 -5.74
N THR A 163 -3.19 14.81 -5.09
CA THR A 163 -3.10 16.22 -4.73
C THR A 163 -3.05 17.14 -5.95
N ALA A 164 -2.29 16.79 -7.00
CA ALA A 164 -2.24 17.55 -8.23
C ALA A 164 -3.57 17.51 -9.02
N LEU A 165 -4.25 16.35 -9.01
CA LEU A 165 -5.58 16.22 -9.62
C LEU A 165 -6.61 17.09 -8.89
N ALA A 166 -6.63 17.05 -7.56
CA ALA A 166 -7.51 17.89 -6.75
C ALA A 166 -7.21 19.38 -6.94
N ALA A 167 -5.94 19.76 -6.95
CA ALA A 167 -5.54 21.16 -7.12
C ALA A 167 -5.86 21.73 -8.52
N SER A 168 -5.76 20.91 -9.57
CA SER A 168 -6.05 21.33 -10.94
C SER A 168 -7.54 21.27 -11.30
N PHE A 169 -8.34 20.48 -10.58
CA PHE A 169 -9.74 20.24 -10.93
C PHE A 169 -10.61 21.52 -11.00
N PRO A 170 -10.51 22.50 -10.07
CA PRO A 170 -11.36 23.70 -10.09
C PRO A 170 -11.29 24.49 -11.40
N ASP A 171 -10.12 24.57 -12.04
CA ASP A 171 -9.94 25.26 -13.32
C ASP A 171 -10.71 24.55 -14.45
N TYR A 172 -10.61 23.22 -14.49
CA TYR A 172 -11.35 22.39 -15.44
C TYR A 172 -12.86 22.39 -15.17
N ALA A 173 -13.26 22.39 -13.90
CA ALA A 173 -14.65 22.49 -13.47
C ALA A 173 -15.29 23.81 -13.93
N ALA A 174 -14.62 24.94 -13.73
CA ALA A 174 -15.09 26.24 -14.20
C ALA A 174 -15.28 26.27 -15.73
N LEU A 175 -14.35 25.67 -16.49
CA LEU A 175 -14.47 25.52 -17.94
C LEU A 175 -15.66 24.65 -18.32
N ALA A 176 -15.87 23.53 -17.62
CA ALA A 176 -16.97 22.61 -17.85
C ALA A 176 -18.35 23.25 -17.60
N VAL A 177 -18.52 23.98 -16.49
CA VAL A 177 -19.75 24.72 -16.19
C VAL A 177 -20.05 25.75 -17.28
N ARG A 178 -19.03 26.51 -17.71
CA ARG A 178 -19.20 27.50 -18.79
C ARG A 178 -19.62 26.86 -20.10
N LYS A 179 -19.06 25.69 -20.44
CA LYS A 179 -19.40 24.94 -21.66
C LYS A 179 -20.76 24.26 -21.58
N ALA A 180 -21.18 23.80 -20.40
CA ALA A 180 -22.51 23.25 -20.14
C ALA A 180 -23.63 24.29 -20.36
N ARG A 181 -23.37 25.55 -20.01
CA ARG A 181 -24.35 26.65 -20.11
C ARG A 181 -24.47 27.25 -21.52
N LYS A 182 -23.51 26.99 -22.43
CA LYS A 182 -23.56 27.51 -23.81
C LYS A 182 -24.65 26.81 -24.63
N PRO A 183 -25.62 27.56 -25.21
CA PRO A 183 -26.60 26.99 -26.15
C PRO A 183 -25.93 26.22 -27.30
N PRO A 184 -26.60 25.24 -27.91
CA PRO A 184 -26.13 24.64 -29.16
C PRO A 184 -25.96 25.73 -30.23
N GLU A 185 -24.84 25.69 -30.96
CA GLU A 185 -24.65 26.57 -32.11
C GLU A 185 -25.55 26.07 -33.25
N GLY A 186 -26.36 26.95 -33.83
CA GLY A 186 -27.36 26.61 -34.86
C GLY A 186 -28.84 26.75 -34.47
N ALA A 187 -29.17 27.10 -33.22
CA ALA A 187 -30.57 27.44 -32.89
C ALA A 187 -30.96 28.77 -33.58
N ASP A 188 -31.97 28.73 -34.43
CA ASP A 188 -32.53 29.87 -35.14
C ASP A 188 -32.89 31.00 -34.16
N VAL A 189 -32.63 32.26 -34.53
CA VAL A 189 -32.76 33.41 -33.61
C VAL A 189 -34.21 33.54 -33.10
N GLY A 190 -35.18 33.12 -33.92
CA GLY A 190 -36.61 33.02 -33.56
C GLY A 190 -36.93 31.89 -32.58
N GLN A 191 -36.29 30.72 -32.72
CA GLN A 191 -36.42 29.63 -31.75
C GLN A 191 -35.74 29.95 -30.42
N ARG A 192 -34.68 30.78 -30.40
CA ARG A 192 -34.04 31.24 -29.15
C ARG A 192 -34.94 32.16 -28.34
N LEU A 193 -35.77 32.99 -28.97
CA LEU A 193 -36.69 33.87 -28.27
C LEU A 193 -37.92 33.10 -27.73
N ALA A 194 -38.48 32.19 -28.52
CA ALA A 194 -39.55 31.29 -28.07
C ALA A 194 -39.06 30.32 -26.98
N TYR A 195 -37.82 29.84 -27.08
CA TYR A 195 -37.17 29.04 -26.05
C TYR A 195 -36.79 29.91 -24.84
N ALA A 196 -36.38 31.17 -24.98
CA ALA A 196 -36.12 32.06 -23.84
C ALA A 196 -37.40 32.36 -23.03
N MET A 197 -38.54 32.53 -23.70
CA MET A 197 -39.84 32.74 -23.04
C MET A 197 -40.37 31.46 -22.37
N SER A 198 -40.17 30.25 -22.94
CA SER A 198 -40.53 28.98 -22.27
C SER A 198 -39.54 28.55 -21.20
N LYS A 199 -38.26 28.88 -21.37
CA LYS A 199 -37.17 28.53 -20.46
C LYS A 199 -37.14 29.43 -19.21
N ALA A 200 -37.77 30.60 -19.23
CA ALA A 200 -38.07 31.37 -18.03
C ALA A 200 -39.04 30.64 -17.08
N VAL A 201 -39.88 29.73 -17.60
CA VAL A 201 -40.81 28.90 -16.82
C VAL A 201 -40.23 27.52 -16.49
N THR A 202 -39.33 26.96 -17.32
CA THR A 202 -38.72 25.63 -17.08
C THR A 202 -37.42 25.66 -16.27
N ILE A 203 -36.65 26.76 -16.27
CA ILE A 203 -35.42 26.87 -15.44
C ILE A 203 -35.73 27.09 -13.95
N ARG A 204 -36.97 27.51 -13.62
CA ARG A 204 -37.41 27.79 -12.26
C ARG A 204 -38.45 26.78 -11.72
N ARG A 205 -38.34 25.50 -12.13
CA ARG A 205 -38.46 24.37 -11.19
C ARG A 205 -37.05 24.15 -10.61
N VAL A 206 -36.49 25.07 -9.83
CA VAL A 206 -36.57 25.04 -8.36
C VAL A 206 -36.98 23.65 -7.86
N ASP A 207 -36.05 22.99 -7.19
CA ASP A 207 -36.25 21.77 -6.39
C ASP A 207 -36.40 20.44 -7.16
N GLU A 208 -35.39 20.05 -7.95
CA GLU A 208 -34.90 18.68 -7.78
C GLU A 208 -33.91 18.67 -6.61
N THR A 209 -34.52 18.60 -5.45
CA THR A 209 -34.05 18.56 -4.07
C THR A 209 -33.11 17.39 -3.74
N ALA A 210 -32.36 16.85 -4.70
CA ALA A 210 -31.41 15.76 -4.51
C ALA A 210 -30.38 15.61 -5.67
N GLY A 211 -29.48 16.59 -5.86
CA GLY A 211 -28.10 16.31 -6.31
C GLY A 211 -27.82 15.65 -7.68
N ALA A 212 -28.52 16.03 -8.76
CA ALA A 212 -28.29 15.49 -10.12
C ALA A 212 -27.94 16.51 -11.24
N GLY A 213 -27.99 17.83 -10.99
CA GLY A 213 -27.60 18.84 -11.99
C GLY A 213 -26.09 18.91 -12.26
N PRO A 214 -25.62 19.52 -13.37
CA PRO A 214 -24.19 19.59 -13.70
C PRO A 214 -23.31 20.20 -12.59
N ASP A 215 -23.79 21.26 -11.95
CA ASP A 215 -23.10 21.91 -10.83
C ASP A 215 -23.04 20.97 -9.59
N ALA A 216 -24.07 20.15 -9.36
CA ALA A 216 -24.09 19.16 -8.27
C ALA A 216 -23.16 17.97 -8.54
N LEU A 217 -23.05 17.52 -9.79
CA LEU A 217 -22.11 16.48 -10.21
C LEU A 217 -20.66 16.93 -10.05
N ILE A 218 -20.36 18.17 -10.44
CA ILE A 218 -19.04 18.79 -10.23
C ILE A 218 -18.73 18.89 -8.74
N ALA A 219 -19.64 19.41 -7.92
CA ALA A 219 -19.45 19.49 -6.47
C ALA A 219 -19.25 18.11 -5.81
N ARG A 220 -19.92 17.06 -6.31
CA ARG A 220 -19.68 15.68 -5.86
C ARG A 220 -18.27 15.21 -6.22
N ALA A 221 -17.81 15.54 -7.43
CA ALA A 221 -16.45 15.22 -7.86
C ALA A 221 -15.40 15.96 -7.02
N GLU A 222 -15.61 17.24 -6.70
CA GLU A 222 -14.71 18.02 -5.83
C GLU A 222 -14.56 17.36 -4.46
N ARG A 223 -15.68 17.03 -3.82
CA ARG A 223 -15.65 16.36 -2.51
C ARG A 223 -14.95 15.01 -2.57
N ALA A 224 -15.23 14.21 -3.60
CA ALA A 224 -14.53 12.94 -3.79
C ALA A 224 -13.01 13.15 -3.95
N LEU A 225 -12.58 14.19 -4.66
CA LEU A 225 -11.15 14.52 -4.81
C LEU A 225 -10.51 15.02 -3.50
N GLU A 226 -11.24 15.77 -2.67
CA GLU A 226 -10.80 16.18 -1.33
C GLU A 226 -10.57 14.97 -0.41
N GLU A 227 -11.43 13.95 -0.55
CA GLU A 227 -11.29 12.66 0.14
C GLU A 227 -10.22 11.75 -0.51
N GLY A 228 -9.68 12.14 -1.66
CA GLY A 228 -8.69 11.37 -2.42
C GLY A 228 -9.29 10.26 -3.28
N GLU A 229 -10.62 10.17 -3.39
CA GLU A 229 -11.38 9.17 -4.14
C GLU A 229 -11.52 9.52 -5.63
N VAL A 230 -10.43 9.34 -6.37
CA VAL A 230 -10.36 9.64 -7.82
C VAL A 230 -11.38 8.85 -8.65
N ILE A 231 -11.67 7.60 -8.27
CA ILE A 231 -12.65 6.76 -8.98
C ILE A 231 -14.05 7.33 -8.84
N ASP A 232 -14.44 7.75 -7.64
CA ASP A 232 -15.78 8.28 -7.39
C ASP A 232 -15.94 9.68 -7.99
N ALA A 233 -14.85 10.46 -8.04
CA ALA A 233 -14.81 11.69 -8.81
C ALA A 233 -15.06 11.43 -10.30
N LEU A 234 -14.39 10.45 -10.91
CA LEU A 234 -14.61 10.09 -12.32
C LEU A 234 -16.06 9.67 -12.59
N LYS A 235 -16.64 8.81 -11.75
CA LYS A 235 -18.05 8.38 -11.86
C LYS A 235 -19.02 9.56 -11.79
N ALA A 236 -18.77 10.51 -10.88
CA ALA A 236 -19.63 11.69 -10.76
C ALA A 236 -19.66 12.53 -12.05
N LEU A 237 -18.57 12.55 -12.81
CA LEU A 237 -18.44 13.34 -14.04
C LEU A 237 -19.05 12.68 -15.28
N GLU A 238 -19.40 11.38 -15.22
CA GLU A 238 -20.01 10.65 -16.34
C GLU A 238 -21.40 11.20 -16.71
N GLY A 239 -22.14 11.73 -15.72
CA GLY A 239 -23.47 12.31 -15.92
C GLY A 239 -23.47 13.72 -16.55
N LEU A 240 -22.30 14.29 -16.84
CA LEU A 240 -22.21 15.65 -17.38
C LEU A 240 -22.65 15.73 -18.85
N PRO A 241 -23.16 16.88 -19.31
CA PRO A 241 -23.44 17.09 -20.73
C PRO A 241 -22.19 16.92 -21.61
N PRO A 242 -22.30 16.48 -22.87
CA PRO A 242 -21.15 16.19 -23.74
C PRO A 242 -20.13 17.33 -23.84
N LYS A 243 -20.58 18.59 -23.95
CA LYS A 243 -19.71 19.77 -24.00
C LYS A 243 -18.89 19.99 -22.72
N ALA A 244 -19.44 19.59 -21.57
CA ALA A 244 -18.75 19.67 -20.30
C ALA A 244 -17.75 18.53 -20.15
N GLN A 245 -18.11 17.31 -20.59
CA GLN A 245 -17.18 16.18 -20.62
C GLN A 245 -15.97 16.46 -21.53
N GLU A 246 -16.19 17.08 -22.69
CA GLU A 246 -15.11 17.50 -23.60
C GLU A 246 -14.13 18.48 -22.93
N ALA A 247 -14.65 19.44 -22.17
CA ALA A 247 -13.82 20.40 -21.44
C ALA A 247 -12.98 19.73 -20.33
N LEU A 248 -13.49 18.64 -19.75
CA LEU A 248 -12.81 17.85 -18.72
C LEU A 248 -11.88 16.78 -19.29
N ALA A 249 -11.92 16.50 -20.60
CA ALA A 249 -11.22 15.36 -21.19
C ALA A 249 -9.71 15.32 -20.85
N PRO A 250 -8.94 16.43 -20.90
CA PRO A 250 -7.52 16.39 -20.53
C PRO A 250 -7.29 16.01 -19.07
N TRP A 251 -8.12 16.53 -18.16
CA TRP A 251 -8.06 16.19 -16.73
C TRP A 251 -8.47 14.74 -16.48
N ARG A 252 -9.55 14.28 -17.13
CA ARG A 252 -10.05 12.90 -17.03
C ARG A 252 -9.00 11.88 -17.46
N LEU A 253 -8.28 12.13 -18.56
CA LEU A 253 -7.18 11.26 -18.99
C LEU A 253 -6.07 11.13 -17.94
N GLY A 254 -5.78 12.20 -17.19
CA GLY A 254 -4.86 12.16 -16.06
C GLY A 254 -5.41 11.33 -14.89
N ALA A 255 -6.68 11.56 -14.54
CA ALA A 255 -7.36 10.85 -13.47
C ALA A 255 -7.57 9.36 -13.77
N GLU A 256 -7.89 8.99 -15.01
CA GLU A 256 -8.05 7.60 -15.45
C GLU A 256 -6.72 6.84 -15.39
N ARG A 257 -5.60 7.47 -15.77
CA ARG A 257 -4.26 6.90 -15.58
C ARG A 257 -3.92 6.70 -14.11
N ARG A 258 -4.20 7.70 -13.27
CA ARG A 258 -4.00 7.60 -11.81
C ARG A 258 -4.81 6.44 -11.24
N ALA A 259 -6.08 6.35 -11.60
CA ALA A 259 -6.97 5.26 -11.23
C ALA A 259 -6.43 3.90 -11.66
N GLN A 260 -5.86 3.78 -12.87
CA GLN A 260 -5.29 2.54 -13.35
C GLN A 260 -4.04 2.14 -12.57
N ILE A 261 -3.10 3.06 -12.35
CA ILE A 261 -1.91 2.81 -11.53
C ILE A 261 -2.31 2.32 -10.13
N ASP A 262 -3.25 3.02 -9.49
CA ASP A 262 -3.69 2.68 -8.13
C ASP A 262 -4.32 1.27 -8.08
N ARG A 263 -5.07 0.87 -9.11
CA ARG A 263 -5.63 -0.49 -9.22
C ARG A 263 -4.53 -1.55 -9.33
N GLU A 264 -3.59 -1.39 -10.27
CA GLU A 264 -2.52 -2.38 -10.46
C GLU A 264 -1.63 -2.50 -9.22
N VAL A 265 -1.28 -1.37 -8.59
CA VAL A 265 -0.50 -1.35 -7.34
C VAL A 265 -1.27 -2.03 -6.19
N SER A 266 -2.59 -1.83 -6.10
CA SER A 266 -3.41 -2.50 -5.08
C SER A 266 -3.48 -4.01 -5.30
N ALA A 267 -3.60 -4.46 -6.55
CA ALA A 267 -3.62 -5.88 -6.92
C ALA A 267 -2.28 -6.55 -6.56
N LEU A 268 -1.18 -5.86 -6.88
CA LEU A 268 0.17 -6.30 -6.56
C LEU A 268 0.42 -6.44 -5.06
N ARG A 269 -0.03 -5.48 -4.25
CA ARG A 269 0.02 -5.60 -2.77
C ARG A 269 -0.83 -6.74 -2.25
N ALA A 270 -2.05 -6.89 -2.77
CA ALA A 270 -2.95 -7.96 -2.35
C ALA A 270 -2.39 -9.35 -2.70
N ARG A 271 -1.70 -9.47 -3.84
CA ARG A 271 -0.97 -10.67 -4.23
C ARG A 271 0.20 -10.94 -3.28
N ALA A 272 1.06 -9.95 -3.04
CA ALA A 272 2.20 -10.09 -2.13
C ALA A 272 1.76 -10.56 -0.72
N ILE A 273 0.65 -10.03 -0.18
CA ILE A 273 0.10 -10.48 1.10
C ILE A 273 -0.36 -11.95 1.03
N ARG A 274 -0.99 -12.34 -0.08
CA ARG A 274 -1.47 -13.71 -0.29
C ARG A 274 -0.31 -14.71 -0.40
N ASP A 275 0.75 -14.33 -1.09
CA ASP A 275 1.96 -15.14 -1.26
C ASP A 275 2.69 -15.33 0.08
N LEU A 276 2.74 -14.29 0.92
CA LEU A 276 3.27 -14.39 2.29
C LEU A 276 2.43 -15.31 3.18
N GLN A 277 1.10 -15.31 3.03
CA GLN A 277 0.21 -16.21 3.76
C GLN A 277 0.35 -17.66 3.29
N ALA A 278 0.53 -17.89 1.98
CA ALA A 278 0.72 -19.21 1.40
C ALA A 278 2.11 -19.81 1.67
N GLY A 279 3.12 -18.95 1.85
CA GLY A 279 4.49 -19.34 2.19
C GLY A 279 4.78 -19.50 3.68
N GLY A 280 3.80 -19.23 4.56
CA GLY A 280 3.92 -19.47 5.99
C GLY A 280 4.04 -20.97 6.29
N PRO A 281 4.84 -21.39 7.29
CA PRO A 281 4.96 -22.80 7.65
C PRO A 281 3.58 -23.35 8.01
N SER A 282 3.10 -24.32 7.24
CA SER A 282 1.94 -25.13 7.61
C SER A 282 2.19 -25.71 9.00
N ALA A 283 1.29 -25.40 9.95
CA ALA A 283 1.35 -25.87 11.33
C ALA A 283 1.25 -27.40 11.43
#